data_AF-A0A060HL46-F1
#
_entry.id   AF-A0A060HL46-F1
#
_cell.length_a   1.000
_cell.length_b   1.000
_cell.length_c   1.000
_cell.angle_alpha   90.00
_cell.angle_beta   90.00
_cell.angle_gamma   90.00
#
_symmetry.space_group_name_H-M   'P 1'
#
loop_
_entity.id
_entity.type
_entity.pdbx_description
1 polymer ?
#
loop_
_entity_poly.entity_id
_entity_poly.type
_entity_poly.pdbx_seq_one_letter_code
_entity_poly.pdbx_strand_id
1 'polypeptide(L)' 'MFRKHMGIITMQLVCDTCKKVILEKEGEEHLMNERFPITGEEAKKLDMEHRGHECHIEAVEKLQ' A
#
# COMPACT_ATOMS: atom_id res chain seq x y z
N MET A 1 4.88 10.09 -31.70
CA MET A 1 5.01 10.72 -30.37
C MET A 1 4.27 9.85 -29.37
N PHE A 2 4.94 8.89 -28.73
CA PHE A 2 4.34 8.12 -27.64
C PHE A 2 4.92 8.69 -26.34
N ARG A 3 4.13 9.50 -25.63
CA ARG A 3 4.47 9.88 -24.26
C ARG A 3 4.47 8.58 -23.46
N LYS A 4 5.65 8.10 -23.06
CA LYS A 4 5.79 7.05 -22.06
C LYS A 4 5.20 7.61 -20.76
N HIS A 5 3.93 7.33 -20.49
CA HIS A 5 3.42 7.45 -19.14
C HIS A 5 4.05 6.29 -18.37
N MET A 6 5.15 6.58 -17.67
CA MET A 6 5.70 5.66 -16.68
C MET A 6 4.79 5.78 -15.47
N GLY A 7 3.74 4.96 -15.42
CA GLY A 7 2.92 4.84 -14.23
C GLY A 7 3.78 4.34 -13.07
N ILE A 8 3.62 4.94 -11.88
CA ILE A 8 4.27 4.45 -10.68
C ILE A 8 3.38 3.40 -10.06
N ILE A 9 3.92 2.21 -9.83
CA ILE A 9 3.23 1.17 -9.08
C ILE A 9 3.35 1.51 -7.59
N THR A 10 2.21 1.67 -6.91
CA THR A 10 2.16 1.79 -5.46
C THR A 10 1.43 0.60 -4.85
N MET A 11 1.89 0.18 -3.68
CA MET A 11 1.18 -0.76 -2.83
C MET A 11 0.37 0.02 -1.80
N GLN A 12 -0.90 -0.33 -1.68
CA GLN A 12 -1.85 0.26 -0.74
C GLN A 12 -2.24 -0.79 0.29
N LEU A 13 -2.13 -0.44 1.57
CA LEU A 13 -2.77 -1.18 2.65
C LEU A 13 -4.16 -0.55 2.83
N VAL A 14 -5.19 -1.33 2.54
CA VAL A 14 -6.58 -0.91 2.60
C VAL A 14 -7.23 -1.56 3.80
N CYS A 15 -7.95 -0.78 4.60
CA CYS A 15 -8.76 -1.31 5.69
C CYS A 15 -10.21 -1.43 5.24
N ASP A 16 -10.73 -2.65 5.20
CA ASP A 16 -12.11 -2.93 4.81
C ASP A 16 -13.11 -2.49 5.87
N THR A 17 -12.70 -2.50 7.14
CA THR A 17 -13.50 -2.00 8.25
C THR A 17 -13.63 -0.48 8.19
N CYS A 18 -12.55 0.24 7.92
CA CYS A 18 -12.55 1.71 7.84
C CYS A 18 -12.93 2.26 6.46
N LYS A 19 -12.97 1.41 5.43
CA LYS A 19 -13.23 1.78 4.02
C LYS A 19 -12.28 2.86 3.50
N LYS A 20 -10.99 2.79 3.86
CA LYS A 20 -9.96 3.75 3.43
C LYS A 20 -8.60 3.09 3.26
N VAL A 21 -7.75 3.73 2.46
CA VAL A 21 -6.30 3.44 2.39
C VAL A 21 -5.65 3.96 3.67
N ILE A 22 -4.95 3.09 4.38
CA ILE A 22 -4.29 3.41 5.67
C ILE A 22 -2.79 3.61 5.53
N LEU A 23 -2.16 2.96 4.54
CA LEU A 23 -0.79 3.21 4.12
C LEU A 23 -0.67 3.08 2.61
N GLU A 24 0.21 3.87 2.02
CA GLU A 24 0.58 3.79 0.61
C GLU A 24 2.10 3.90 0.51
N LYS A 25 2.72 3.02 -0.28
CA LYS A 25 4.15 2.96 -0.51
C LYS A 25 4.43 2.69 -1.97
N GLU A 26 5.58 3.13 -2.48
CA GLU A 26 6.05 2.69 -3.78
C GLU A 26 6.28 1.18 -3.75
N GLY A 27 5.78 0.49 -4.78
CA GLY A 27 5.53 -0.94 -4.74
C GLY A 27 6.37 -1.76 -5.71
N GLU A 28 6.97 -1.14 -6.71
CA GLU A 28 7.60 -1.85 -7.84
C GLU A 28 8.67 -2.86 -7.37
N GLU A 29 9.53 -2.46 -6.41
CA GLU A 29 10.57 -3.34 -5.84
C GLU A 29 10.04 -4.39 -4.84
N HIS A 30 8.82 -4.19 -4.32
CA HIS A 30 8.22 -5.03 -3.27
C HIS A 30 7.16 -6.00 -3.80
N LEU A 31 6.66 -5.79 -5.02
CA LEU A 31 5.69 -6.66 -5.69
C LEU A 31 6.13 -8.14 -5.71
N MET A 32 7.40 -8.41 -6.00
CA MET A 32 7.91 -9.78 -6.10
C MET A 32 8.12 -10.48 -4.76
N ASN A 33 8.12 -9.72 -3.66
CA ASN A 33 8.46 -10.24 -2.34
C ASN A 33 7.23 -10.61 -1.50
N GLU A 34 6.01 -10.41 -2.03
CA GLU A 34 4.73 -10.64 -1.33
C GLU A 34 4.67 -9.97 0.06
N ARG A 35 5.45 -8.90 0.26
CA ARG A 35 5.59 -8.19 1.53
C ARG A 35 5.26 -6.73 1.33
N PHE A 36 4.43 -6.19 2.21
CA PHE A 36 4.23 -4.75 2.28
C PHE A 36 5.40 -4.09 3.01
N PRO A 37 6.04 -3.06 2.43
CA PRO A 37 7.13 -2.33 3.08
C PRO A 37 6.61 -1.41 4.19
N ILE A 38 6.27 -1.99 5.35
CA ILE A 38 5.95 -1.24 6.57
C ILE A 38 7.18 -1.09 7.46
N THR A 39 7.34 0.10 8.06
CA THR A 39 8.30 0.32 9.13
C THR A 39 7.77 -0.19 10.48
N GLY A 40 8.66 -0.37 11.46
CA GLY A 40 8.25 -0.78 12.81
C GLY A 40 7.36 0.26 13.52
N GLU A 41 7.51 1.55 13.24
CA GLU A 41 6.65 2.60 13.78
C GLU A 41 5.24 2.56 13.17
N GLU A 42 5.15 2.35 11.85
CA GLU A 42 3.87 2.18 11.15
C GLU A 42 3.15 0.93 11.64
N ALA A 43 3.86 -0.18 11.81
CA ALA A 43 3.31 -1.42 12.36
C ALA A 43 2.72 -1.21 13.77
N LYS A 44 3.41 -0.46 14.64
CA LYS A 44 2.90 -0.13 15.98
C LYS A 44 1.64 0.74 15.92
N LYS A 45 1.60 1.74 15.05
CA LYS A 45 0.40 2.57 14.86
C LYS A 45 -0.78 1.76 14.34
N LEU A 46 -0.53 0.87 13.38
CA LEU A 46 -1.54 -0.06 12.87
C LEU A 46 -2.08 -0.98 13.96
N ASP A 47 -1.23 -1.53 14.82
CA ASP A 47 -1.68 -2.36 15.96
C ASP A 47 -2.49 -1.55 16.98
N MET A 48 -2.21 -0.27 17.16
CA MET A 48 -3.01 0.57 18.07
C MET A 48 -4.35 1.00 17.46
N GLU A 49 -4.36 1.37 16.18
CA GLU A 49 -5.51 2.03 15.53
C GLU A 49 -6.41 1.08 14.73
N HIS A 50 -5.87 -0.06 14.27
CA HIS A 50 -6.53 -0.97 13.32
C HIS A 50 -6.48 -2.43 13.79
N ARG A 51 -6.23 -2.69 15.08
CA ARG A 51 -6.26 -4.05 15.63
C ARG A 51 -7.66 -4.63 15.60
N GLY A 52 -7.75 -5.84 15.05
CA GLY A 52 -9.02 -6.54 14.83
C GLY A 52 -9.79 -6.07 13.59
N HIS A 53 -9.25 -5.13 12.81
CA HIS A 53 -9.81 -4.78 11.52
C HIS A 53 -9.37 -5.78 10.45
N GLU A 54 -10.22 -5.98 9.45
CA GLU A 54 -9.85 -6.67 8.23
C GLU A 54 -9.15 -5.66 7.30
N CYS A 55 -7.96 -6.03 6.86
CA CYS A 55 -7.13 -5.23 5.97
C CYS A 55 -6.54 -6.13 4.88
N HIS A 56 -6.41 -5.59 3.67
CA HIS A 56 -5.78 -6.26 2.54
C HIS A 56 -4.80 -5.32 1.83
N ILE A 57 -3.94 -5.90 0.99
CA ILE A 57 -2.94 -5.16 0.23
C ILE A 57 -3.33 -5.20 -1.24
N GLU A 58 -3.35 -4.03 -1.89
CA GLU A 58 -3.58 -3.90 -3.32
C GLU A 58 -2.38 -3.22 -3.99
N ALA A 59 -2.10 -3.58 -5.24
CA ALA A 59 -1.14 -2.88 -6.07
C ALA A 59 -1.90 -2.04 -7.11
N VAL A 60 -1.61 -0.74 -7.17
CA VAL A 60 -2.26 0.19 -8.09
C VAL A 60 -1.23 0.91 -8.94
N GLU A 61 -1.53 1.08 -10.23
CA GLU A 61 -0.73 1.91 -11.12
C GLU A 61 -1.28 3.34 -11.10
N LYS A 62 -0.44 4.31 -10.73
CA LYS A 62 -0.80 5.73 -10.75
C LYS A 62 -0.09 6.44 -11.88
N LEU A 63 -0.87 7.16 -12.69
CA LEU A 63 -0.35 8.10 -13.67
C LEU A 63 0.17 9.33 -12.92
N GLN A 64 1.46 9.62 -13.06
CA GLN A 64 2.04 10.92 -12.68
C GLN A 64 1.71 12.00 -13.71
#